data_AF-A0A4Q2QMW7-F1
#
_entry.id   AF-A0A4Q2QMW7-F1
#
_cell.length_a   1.000
_cell.length_b   1.000
_cell.length_c   1.000
_cell.angle_alpha   90.00
_cell.angle_beta   90.00
_cell.angle_gamma   90.00
#
_symmetry.space_group_name_H-M   'P 1'
#
loop_
_entity.id
_entity.type
_entity.pdbx_description
1 polymer ?
#
loop_
_entity_poly.entity_id
_entity_poly.type
_entity_poly.pdbx_seq_one_letter_code
_entity_poly.pdbx_strand_id
1 'polypeptide(L)'
;LTQSGSLPTMQARSLWQQSIDPKRPLPPAIVSYDYTMFNLSLPNNRNDLLKEALSWLADASGKLAITPESINHALQGSDMVATWPLDTKEGWWRYRLKGSTMLGHDPAAPLKQPIDVAQLKDFYQKW
;
A
#
# COMPACT_ATOMS: atom_id res chain seq x y z
N LEU A 1 -2.56 6.14 -2.20
CA LEU A 1 -1.26 6.78 -2.51
C LEU A 1 -1.37 8.30 -2.76
N THR A 2 -2.34 8.77 -3.55
CA THR A 2 -2.45 10.20 -3.94
C THR A 2 -3.16 11.10 -2.92
N GLN A 3 -3.76 10.51 -1.88
CA GLN A 3 -4.27 11.25 -0.72
C GLN A 3 -3.41 10.86 0.47
N SER A 4 -2.87 11.86 1.15
CA SER A 4 -2.08 11.74 2.36
C SER A 4 -2.59 12.84 3.28
N GLY A 5 -3.05 12.49 4.48
CA GLY A 5 -3.88 13.38 5.29
C GLY A 5 -3.35 14.82 5.44
N SER A 6 -2.03 14.98 5.61
CA SER A 6 -1.36 16.26 5.76
C SER A 6 -0.72 16.80 4.47
N LEU A 7 -0.58 15.98 3.44
CA LEU A 7 0.10 16.32 2.17
C LEU A 7 -0.92 16.63 1.08
N PRO A 8 -0.90 17.84 0.50
CA PRO A 8 -1.74 18.20 -0.64
C PRO A 8 -1.64 17.17 -1.77
N THR A 9 -2.77 16.86 -2.41
CA THR A 9 -2.88 15.85 -3.48
C THR A 9 -1.82 16.00 -4.58
N MET A 10 -1.53 17.25 -4.99
CA MET A 10 -0.51 17.52 -6.02
C MET A 10 0.91 17.22 -5.53
N GLN A 11 1.21 17.50 -4.26
CA GLN A 11 2.50 17.15 -3.65
C GLN A 11 2.64 15.64 -3.51
N ALA A 12 1.61 14.94 -3.02
CA ALA A 12 1.61 13.48 -2.93
C ALA A 12 1.83 12.82 -4.30
N ARG A 13 1.19 13.33 -5.36
CA ARG A 13 1.41 12.85 -6.74
C ARG A 13 2.85 13.14 -7.21
N SER A 14 3.36 14.34 -6.98
CA SER A 14 4.71 14.76 -7.34
C SER A 14 5.78 13.91 -6.65
N LEU A 15 5.57 13.59 -5.36
CA LEU A 15 6.41 12.67 -4.59
C LEU A 15 6.48 11.31 -5.28
N TRP A 16 5.34 10.67 -5.56
CA TRP A 16 5.29 9.34 -6.17
C TRP A 16 5.88 9.28 -7.59
N GLN A 17 5.84 10.39 -8.34
CA GLN A 17 6.51 10.49 -9.64
C GLN A 17 8.03 10.55 -9.54
N GLN A 18 8.56 11.04 -8.41
CA GLN A 18 10.00 11.24 -8.18
C GLN A 18 10.60 10.20 -7.23
N SER A 19 9.80 9.36 -6.59
CA SER A 19 10.23 8.43 -5.54
C SER A 19 10.36 6.97 -6.02
N ILE A 20 10.56 6.75 -7.32
CA ILE A 20 10.70 5.42 -7.92
C ILE A 20 12.11 5.31 -8.54
N ASP A 21 12.82 4.23 -8.19
CA ASP A 21 14.13 3.95 -8.77
C ASP A 21 13.99 3.69 -10.28
N PRO A 22 14.67 4.47 -11.16
CA PRO A 22 14.54 4.32 -12.61
C PRO A 22 15.19 3.05 -13.16
N LYS A 23 16.10 2.42 -12.42
CA LYS A 23 16.81 1.20 -12.82
C LYS A 23 16.18 -0.05 -12.22
N ARG A 24 15.65 0.04 -11.00
CA ARG A 24 15.05 -1.09 -10.27
C ARG A 24 13.74 -0.65 -9.59
N PRO A 25 12.70 -0.35 -10.39
CA PRO A 25 11.44 0.14 -9.84
C PRO A 25 10.83 -0.92 -8.92
N LEU A 26 10.50 -0.50 -7.69
CA LEU A 26 9.67 -1.26 -6.78
C LEU A 26 8.26 -0.66 -6.78
N PRO A 27 7.23 -1.50 -6.60
CA PRO A 27 5.87 -1.00 -6.41
C PRO A 27 5.81 -0.15 -5.12
N PRO A 28 5.02 0.95 -5.11
CA PRO A 28 4.86 1.81 -3.94
C PRO A 28 4.52 1.08 -2.64
N ALA A 29 3.71 0.03 -2.72
CA ALA A 29 3.38 -0.82 -1.60
C ALA A 29 3.45 -2.30 -1.99
N ILE A 30 3.91 -3.13 -1.06
CA ILE A 30 3.88 -4.58 -1.13
C ILE A 30 3.12 -5.09 0.08
N VAL A 31 2.08 -5.90 -0.14
CA VAL A 31 1.35 -6.59 0.92
C VAL A 31 1.67 -8.09 0.87
N SER A 32 2.06 -8.64 2.00
CA SER A 32 2.35 -10.06 2.21
C SER A 32 1.41 -10.61 3.29
N TYR A 33 1.59 -11.88 3.60
CA TYR A 33 0.84 -12.58 4.65
C TYR A 33 1.00 -11.96 6.04
N ASP A 34 2.15 -11.37 6.33
CA ASP A 34 2.57 -10.96 7.67
C ASP A 34 3.14 -9.54 7.72
N TYR A 35 3.24 -8.84 6.59
CA TYR A 35 3.72 -7.46 6.55
C TYR A 35 3.07 -6.65 5.43
N THR A 36 3.09 -5.33 5.61
CA THR A 36 2.91 -4.34 4.55
C THR A 36 4.17 -3.50 4.48
N MET A 37 4.73 -3.33 3.29
CA MET A 37 5.96 -2.57 3.05
C MET A 37 5.70 -1.43 2.09
N PHE A 38 6.11 -0.22 2.46
CA PHE A 38 6.07 0.96 1.58
C PHE A 38 7.47 1.25 1.03
N ASN A 39 7.58 1.40 -0.29
CA ASN A 39 8.86 1.61 -0.97
C ASN A 39 8.94 3.02 -1.54
N LEU A 40 9.94 3.78 -1.12
CA LEU A 40 10.27 5.08 -1.71
C LEU A 40 11.78 5.14 -1.98
N SER A 41 12.16 5.46 -3.21
CA SER A 41 13.53 5.66 -3.64
C SER A 41 13.70 7.11 -4.09
N LEU A 42 14.38 7.92 -3.29
CA LEU A 42 14.47 9.35 -3.50
C LEU A 42 15.76 9.72 -4.24
N PRO A 43 15.74 10.73 -5.13
CA PRO A 43 16.96 11.28 -5.71
C PRO A 43 17.84 11.90 -4.63
N ASN A 44 19.17 11.79 -4.81
CA ASN A 44 20.13 12.40 -3.90
C ASN A 44 19.94 13.92 -3.82
N ASN A 45 20.24 14.48 -2.65
CA ASN A 45 20.25 15.92 -2.39
C ASN A 45 18.88 16.63 -2.53
N ARG A 46 17.77 15.91 -2.28
CA ARG A 46 16.40 16.46 -2.26
C ARG A 46 15.79 16.38 -0.86
N ASN A 47 16.21 17.29 0.01
CA ASN A 47 15.74 17.38 1.40
C ASN A 47 14.23 17.69 1.49
N ASP A 48 13.71 18.43 0.52
CA ASP A 48 12.28 18.68 0.33
C ASP A 48 11.51 17.38 0.13
N LEU A 49 11.94 16.52 -0.80
CA LEU A 49 11.30 15.22 -1.03
C LEU A 49 11.47 14.26 0.13
N LEU A 50 12.59 14.31 0.86
CA LEU A 50 12.77 13.51 2.06
C LEU A 50 11.75 13.91 3.14
N LYS A 51 11.54 15.21 3.35
CA LYS A 51 10.52 15.69 4.28
C LYS A 51 9.12 15.24 3.84
N GLU A 52 8.79 15.39 2.55
CA GLU A 52 7.51 14.95 2.01
C GLU A 52 7.32 13.44 2.14
N ALA A 53 8.35 12.63 1.86
CA ALA A 53 8.32 11.18 2.03
C ALA A 53 8.03 10.78 3.47
N LEU A 54 8.72 11.40 4.44
CA LEU A 54 8.51 11.12 5.86
C LEU A 54 7.13 11.58 6.34
N SER A 55 6.65 12.74 5.87
CA SER A 55 5.28 13.19 6.13
C SER A 55 4.24 12.23 5.57
N TRP A 56 4.46 11.72 4.35
CA TRP A 56 3.58 10.75 3.72
C TRP A 56 3.53 9.43 4.49
N LEU A 57 4.70 8.92 4.89
CA LEU A 57 4.81 7.68 5.68
C LEU A 57 4.15 7.83 7.05
N ALA A 58 4.32 8.98 7.72
CA ALA A 58 3.68 9.26 9.00
C ALA A 58 2.14 9.35 8.89
N ASP A 59 1.64 9.94 7.80
CA ASP A 59 0.20 9.96 7.53
C ASP A 59 -0.33 8.57 7.25
N ALA A 60 0.38 7.78 6.43
CA ALA A 60 -0.01 6.41 6.11
C ALA A 60 -0.05 5.53 7.36
N SER A 61 0.89 5.70 8.30
CA SER A 61 0.98 4.87 9.51
C SER A 61 0.08 5.30 10.67
N GLY A 62 -0.27 6.59 10.79
CA GLY A 62 -1.02 7.07 11.96
C GLY A 62 -2.26 7.90 11.70
N LYS A 63 -2.47 8.39 10.47
CA LYS A 63 -3.53 9.36 10.15
C LYS A 63 -4.18 9.07 8.79
N LEU A 64 -4.32 7.80 8.44
CA LEU A 64 -4.95 7.42 7.18
C LEU A 64 -6.41 7.90 7.16
N ALA A 65 -6.76 8.64 6.11
CA ALA A 65 -8.13 9.09 5.88
C ALA A 65 -8.95 7.90 5.34
N ILE A 66 -9.70 7.24 6.23
CA ILE A 66 -10.60 6.13 5.90
C ILE A 66 -12.05 6.67 5.91
N THR A 67 -12.48 7.20 4.77
CA THR A 67 -13.84 7.70 4.52
C THR A 67 -14.46 7.03 3.30
N PRO A 68 -15.80 7.02 3.15
CA PRO A 68 -16.46 6.48 1.95
C PRO A 68 -15.90 7.05 0.64
N GLU A 69 -15.58 8.35 0.60
CA GLU A 69 -15.04 9.04 -0.57
C GLU A 69 -13.63 8.54 -0.91
N SER A 70 -12.76 8.41 0.09
CA SER A 70 -11.40 7.89 -0.08
C SER A 70 -11.39 6.42 -0.57
N ILE A 71 -12.34 5.62 -0.06
CA ILE A 71 -12.51 4.21 -0.44
C ILE A 71 -13.01 4.10 -1.87
N ASN A 72 -14.05 4.87 -2.23
CA ASN A 72 -14.57 4.88 -3.60
C ASN A 72 -13.50 5.32 -4.60
N HIS A 73 -12.71 6.34 -4.26
CA HIS A 73 -11.58 6.76 -5.08
C HIS A 73 -10.50 5.65 -5.20
N ALA A 74 -10.21 4.92 -4.12
CA ALA A 74 -9.26 3.81 -4.15
C ALA A 74 -9.75 2.65 -5.04
N LEU A 75 -11.05 2.32 -4.97
CA LEU A 75 -11.66 1.25 -5.78
C LEU A 75 -11.71 1.58 -7.29
N GLN A 76 -11.70 2.86 -7.67
CA GLN A 76 -11.67 3.31 -9.06
C GLN A 76 -10.25 3.47 -9.63
N GLY A 77 -9.24 3.52 -8.75
CA GLY A 77 -7.85 3.73 -9.14
C GLY A 77 -7.19 2.48 -9.72
N SER A 78 -6.11 2.68 -10.47
CA SER A 78 -5.20 1.59 -10.85
C SER A 78 -4.50 1.02 -9.62
N ASP A 79 -4.44 -0.31 -9.53
CA ASP A 79 -3.75 -0.98 -8.42
C ASP A 79 -2.23 -0.77 -8.54
N MET A 80 -1.68 -0.04 -7.58
CA MET A 80 -0.24 0.21 -7.42
C MET A 80 0.35 -0.60 -6.26
N VAL A 81 -0.45 -1.51 -5.69
CA VAL A 81 -0.04 -2.42 -4.63
C VAL A 81 0.31 -3.76 -5.27
N ALA A 82 1.50 -4.26 -4.99
CA ALA A 82 1.87 -5.62 -5.37
C ALA A 82 1.71 -6.55 -4.16
N THR A 83 1.68 -7.85 -4.44
CA THR A 83 1.76 -8.86 -3.38
C THR A 83 3.12 -9.54 -3.37
N TRP A 84 3.49 -10.11 -2.23
CA TRP A 84 4.60 -11.03 -2.14
C TRP A 84 4.13 -12.37 -1.55
N PRO A 85 4.36 -13.51 -2.24
CA PRO A 85 4.89 -13.63 -3.60
C PRO A 85 4.03 -12.93 -4.67
N LEU A 86 4.62 -12.61 -5.82
CA LEU A 86 3.95 -11.84 -6.89
C LEU A 86 2.74 -12.60 -7.48
N ASP A 87 2.84 -13.92 -7.60
CA ASP A 87 1.74 -14.79 -8.01
C ASP A 87 1.41 -15.77 -6.88
N THR A 88 0.40 -15.40 -6.08
CA THR A 88 -0.09 -16.24 -4.98
C THR A 88 -0.81 -17.51 -5.46
N LYS A 89 -1.08 -17.63 -6.77
CA LYS A 89 -1.75 -18.77 -7.39
C LYS A 89 -0.76 -19.76 -8.03
N GLU A 90 0.53 -19.45 -8.02
CA GLU A 90 1.58 -20.34 -8.52
C GLU A 90 1.48 -21.72 -7.86
N GLY A 91 1.58 -22.79 -8.67
CA GLY A 91 1.42 -24.17 -8.19
C GLY A 91 2.41 -24.55 -7.10
N TRP A 92 3.67 -24.13 -7.23
CA TRP A 92 4.71 -24.38 -6.22
C TRP A 92 4.41 -23.66 -4.91
N TRP A 93 4.03 -22.38 -4.97
CA TRP A 93 3.63 -21.62 -3.80
C TRP A 93 2.42 -22.25 -3.09
N ARG A 94 1.39 -22.62 -3.84
CA ARG A 94 0.21 -23.30 -3.29
C ARG A 94 0.53 -24.64 -2.64
N TYR A 95 1.47 -25.38 -3.21
CA TYR A 95 1.98 -26.60 -2.59
C TYR A 95 2.68 -26.28 -1.27
N ARG A 96 3.55 -25.25 -1.24
CA ARG A 96 4.29 -24.83 -0.04
C ARG A 96 3.38 -24.34 1.09
N LEU A 97 2.25 -23.72 0.75
CA LEU A 97 1.25 -23.23 1.71
C LEU A 97 0.50 -24.35 2.44
N LYS A 98 0.44 -25.57 1.90
CA LYS A 98 -0.29 -26.68 2.53
C LYS A 98 0.28 -26.97 3.92
N GLY A 99 -0.59 -27.03 4.92
CA GLY A 99 -0.21 -27.26 6.33
C GLY A 99 0.38 -26.04 7.04
N SER A 100 0.46 -24.88 6.38
CA SER A 100 0.86 -23.61 7.02
C SER A 100 -0.36 -22.85 7.56
N THR A 101 -0.11 -21.91 8.46
CA THR A 101 -1.11 -20.94 8.94
C THR A 101 -1.48 -19.87 7.90
N MET A 102 -0.73 -19.78 6.81
CA MET A 102 -0.98 -18.82 5.72
C MET A 102 -2.07 -19.32 4.76
N LEU A 103 -2.45 -20.59 4.84
CA LEU A 103 -3.50 -21.18 4.02
C LEU A 103 -4.85 -20.50 4.31
N GLY A 104 -5.48 -19.94 3.27
CA GLY A 104 -6.74 -19.19 3.41
C GLY A 104 -6.57 -17.67 3.64
N HIS A 105 -5.34 -17.19 3.78
CA HIS A 105 -5.01 -15.78 3.99
C HIS A 105 -4.29 -15.18 2.77
N ASP A 106 -4.82 -15.39 1.56
CA ASP A 106 -4.23 -14.88 0.31
C ASP A 106 -4.18 -13.34 0.31
N PRO A 107 -2.99 -12.70 0.27
CA PRO A 107 -2.87 -11.25 0.26
C PRO A 107 -3.41 -10.61 -1.04
N ALA A 108 -3.59 -11.39 -2.12
CA ALA A 108 -4.18 -10.95 -3.38
C ALA A 108 -5.69 -11.22 -3.46
N ALA A 109 -6.33 -11.60 -2.35
CA ALA A 109 -7.76 -11.88 -2.33
C ALA A 109 -8.58 -10.64 -2.74
N PRO A 110 -9.61 -10.80 -3.59
CA PRO A 110 -10.44 -9.69 -3.99
C PRO A 110 -11.21 -9.12 -2.78
N LEU A 111 -11.36 -7.80 -2.75
CA LEU A 111 -12.10 -7.11 -1.69
C LEU A 111 -13.59 -7.46 -1.75
N LYS A 112 -14.17 -7.82 -0.60
CA LYS A 112 -15.62 -8.02 -0.47
C LYS A 112 -16.32 -6.67 -0.46
N GLN A 113 -17.23 -6.46 -1.40
CA GLN A 113 -18.02 -5.24 -1.51
C GLN A 113 -19.46 -5.45 -1.04
N PRO A 114 -20.12 -4.43 -0.43
CA PRO A 114 -19.56 -3.11 -0.10
C PRO A 114 -18.54 -3.19 1.06
N ILE A 115 -17.58 -2.26 1.08
CA ILE A 115 -16.57 -2.20 2.14
C ILE A 115 -17.19 -1.58 3.39
N ASP A 116 -17.10 -2.28 4.51
CA ASP A 116 -17.46 -1.74 5.82
C ASP A 116 -16.36 -0.79 6.31
N VAL A 117 -16.68 0.51 6.33
CA VAL A 117 -15.76 1.58 6.72
C VAL A 117 -15.35 1.47 8.19
N ALA A 118 -16.27 1.05 9.07
CA ALA A 118 -15.98 0.92 10.49
C ALA A 118 -15.02 -0.25 10.71
N GLN A 119 -15.30 -1.40 10.10
CA GLN A 119 -14.42 -2.57 10.19
C GLN A 119 -13.02 -2.29 9.64
N LEU A 120 -12.91 -1.58 8.51
CA LEU A 120 -11.61 -1.21 7.94
C LEU A 120 -10.84 -0.26 8.85
N LYS A 121 -11.53 0.69 9.48
CA LYS A 121 -10.92 1.61 10.45
C LYS A 121 -10.43 0.88 11.70
N ASP A 122 -11.23 -0.03 12.24
CA ASP A 122 -10.85 -0.85 13.39
C ASP A 122 -9.63 -1.73 13.08
N PHE A 123 -9.58 -2.31 11.87
CA PHE A 123 -8.42 -3.06 11.40
C PHE A 123 -7.17 -2.18 11.35
N TYR A 124 -7.24 -1.00 10.72
CA TYR A 124 -6.11 -0.07 10.63
C TYR A 124 -5.64 0.46 11.98
N GLN A 125 -6.56 0.68 12.94
CA GLN A 125 -6.16 1.16 14.26
C GLN A 125 -5.51 0.06 15.12
N LYS A 126 -5.80 -1.20 14.82
CA LYS A 126 -5.26 -2.35 15.55
C LYS A 126 -3.83 -2.72 15.11
N TRP A 127 -3.48 -2.48 13.84
CA TRP A 127 -2.24 -2.93 13.22
C TRP A 127 -1.41 -1.76 12.69
#